data_AF-A0AAU9WRW3-F1
#
_entry.id   AF-A0AAU9WRW3-F1
#
_cell.length_a   1.000
_cell.length_b   1.000
_cell.length_c   1.000
_cell.angle_alpha   90.00
_cell.angle_beta   90.00
_cell.angle_gamma   90.00
#
_symmetry.space_group_name_H-M   'P 1'
#
loop_
_entity.id
_entity.type
_entity.pdbx_description
1 polymer ?
#
loop_
_entity_poly.entity_id
_entity_poly.type
_entity_poly.pdbx_seq_one_letter_code
_entity_poly.pdbx_strand_id
1 'polypeptide(L)'
;MVESTASLLLLLVIEYLLHEIAGQQCSTIGINGIAGCQCNLMEACDEDGKPKSTWAQYLPTGVDQFGLVDGGHQNLAYLCEVGAVAILYDCNNRIPLFAATVITGTQLLGRDFGRRPPANFRRSSLKWLSLKFQQVGKDYLRAINRELCYVMRRGDRYLVDKDWVISSGHKSRFRTQDCPGGSLVKTIIHRGHLIASQYGRKNPKKKAATFTYTNAVPQFGLFNSHPWQVCEGRLLMWGTQNCAKVKGATQVQLFIVVGAMPSTVFSPLKHRYFGKKDSATTWTMFTG
;
A
#
# COMPACT_ATOMS: atom_id res chain seq x y z
N MET A 1 -1.74 36.06 -40.92
CA MET A 1 -0.94 34.84 -40.64
C MET A 1 -0.47 34.68 -39.20
N VAL A 2 -0.56 35.68 -38.31
CA VAL A 2 -0.07 35.56 -36.91
C VAL A 2 -1.08 34.88 -35.96
N GLU A 3 -2.36 34.93 -36.28
CA GLU A 3 -3.46 34.46 -35.41
C GLU A 3 -3.52 32.91 -35.28
N SER A 4 -3.17 32.19 -36.35
CA SER A 4 -3.23 30.73 -36.40
C SER A 4 -2.17 30.05 -35.52
N THR A 5 -0.98 30.64 -35.36
CA THR A 5 0.09 30.06 -34.55
C THR A 5 -0.17 30.23 -33.05
N ALA A 6 -0.77 31.33 -32.63
CA ALA A 6 -1.18 31.55 -31.23
C ALA A 6 -2.27 30.56 -30.79
N SER A 7 -3.29 30.31 -31.63
CA SER A 7 -4.30 29.28 -31.35
C SER A 7 -3.70 27.87 -31.28
N LEU A 8 -2.76 27.52 -32.16
CA LEU A 8 -2.11 26.21 -32.14
C LEU A 8 -1.25 26.03 -30.87
N LEU A 9 -0.51 27.07 -30.46
CA LEU A 9 0.26 27.04 -29.20
C LEU A 9 -0.65 26.91 -27.98
N LEU A 10 -1.78 27.62 -27.96
CA LEU A 10 -2.76 27.53 -26.87
C LEU A 10 -3.36 26.12 -26.78
N LEU A 11 -3.71 25.50 -27.91
CA LEU A 11 -4.21 24.12 -27.95
C LEU A 11 -3.15 23.12 -27.47
N LEU A 12 -1.89 23.25 -27.91
CA LEU A 12 -0.79 22.39 -27.45
C LEU A 12 -0.48 22.57 -25.96
N VAL A 13 -0.58 23.79 -25.43
CA VAL A 13 -0.41 24.05 -23.98
C VAL A 13 -1.60 23.50 -23.20
N ILE A 14 -2.83 23.62 -23.72
CA ILE A 14 -4.02 23.01 -23.11
C ILE A 14 -3.93 21.48 -23.15
N GLU A 15 -3.53 20.86 -24.26
CA GLU A 15 -3.28 19.41 -24.32
C GLU A 15 -2.18 19.00 -23.34
N TYR A 16 -1.04 19.70 -23.32
CA TYR A 16 0.06 19.40 -22.39
C TYR A 16 -0.38 19.49 -20.92
N LEU A 17 -1.09 20.56 -20.54
CA LEU A 17 -1.62 20.74 -19.19
C LEU A 17 -2.71 19.70 -18.87
N LEU A 18 -3.61 19.39 -19.81
CA LEU A 18 -4.59 18.33 -19.65
C LEU A 18 -3.93 16.95 -19.55
N HIS A 19 -2.77 16.72 -20.19
CA HIS A 19 -2.00 15.46 -20.11
C HIS A 19 -1.13 15.36 -18.84
N GLU A 20 -0.86 16.49 -18.17
CA GLU A 20 -0.31 16.51 -16.79
C GLU A 20 -1.41 16.40 -15.72
N ILE A 21 -2.63 16.86 -16.00
CA ILE A 21 -3.81 16.75 -15.11
C ILE A 21 -4.47 15.37 -15.23
N ALA A 22 -4.48 14.78 -16.43
CA ALA A 22 -4.95 13.43 -16.71
C ALA A 22 -3.95 12.37 -16.21
N GLY A 23 -4.47 11.21 -15.82
CA GLY A 23 -3.67 10.17 -15.19
C GLY A 23 -2.73 9.47 -16.15
N GLN A 24 -1.46 9.34 -15.77
CA GLN A 24 -0.46 8.66 -16.59
C GLN A 24 -0.52 7.13 -16.40
N GLN A 25 -0.74 6.39 -17.49
CA GLN A 25 -0.71 4.94 -17.48
C GLN A 25 0.73 4.40 -17.33
N CYS A 26 0.90 3.41 -16.47
CA CYS A 26 2.18 2.76 -16.16
C CYS A 26 2.26 1.27 -16.55
N SER A 27 1.12 0.66 -16.86
CA SER A 27 1.00 -0.75 -17.24
C SER A 27 0.16 -0.85 -18.50
N THR A 28 0.80 -1.21 -19.61
CA THR A 28 0.15 -1.70 -20.82
C THR A 28 -0.18 -3.20 -20.74
N ILE A 29 0.26 -3.86 -19.66
CA ILE A 29 0.24 -5.32 -19.50
C ILE A 29 -0.90 -5.83 -18.60
N GLY A 30 -1.69 -4.93 -18.02
CA GLY A 30 -2.83 -5.26 -17.16
C GLY A 30 -2.43 -6.16 -15.99
N ILE A 31 -3.08 -7.32 -15.89
CA ILE A 31 -2.84 -8.31 -14.82
C ILE A 31 -1.52 -9.09 -14.97
N ASN A 32 -0.88 -9.06 -16.15
CA ASN A 32 0.31 -9.89 -16.43
C ASN A 32 1.54 -9.52 -15.58
N GLY A 33 1.58 -8.31 -15.00
CA GLY A 33 2.67 -7.88 -14.13
C GLY A 33 2.77 -8.61 -12.78
N ILE A 34 1.77 -9.44 -12.44
CA ILE A 34 1.81 -10.33 -11.26
C ILE A 34 2.50 -11.69 -11.52
N ALA A 35 3.03 -11.93 -12.73
CA ALA A 35 3.65 -13.19 -13.09
C ALA A 35 4.77 -13.61 -12.12
N GLY A 36 4.66 -14.85 -11.60
CA GLY A 36 5.52 -15.38 -10.54
C GLY A 36 4.99 -15.15 -9.12
N CYS A 37 3.93 -14.34 -8.95
CA CYS A 37 3.30 -14.07 -7.67
C CYS A 37 1.84 -14.58 -7.56
N GLN A 38 1.29 -15.27 -8.57
CA GLN A 38 -0.11 -15.73 -8.55
C GLN A 38 -0.43 -16.53 -7.28
N CYS A 39 0.44 -17.44 -6.85
CA CYS A 39 0.25 -18.27 -5.65
C CYS A 39 0.36 -17.52 -4.31
N ASN A 40 0.56 -16.19 -4.32
CA ASN A 40 0.38 -15.36 -3.13
C ASN A 40 -1.08 -14.98 -2.89
N LEU A 41 -1.95 -15.21 -3.87
CA LEU A 41 -3.41 -15.08 -3.77
C LEU A 41 -4.00 -16.42 -3.34
N MET A 42 -5.00 -16.37 -2.46
CA MET A 42 -5.69 -17.56 -1.94
C MET A 42 -6.36 -18.33 -3.09
N GLU A 43 -6.24 -19.65 -3.08
CA GLU A 43 -6.80 -20.57 -4.09
C GLU A 43 -6.34 -20.39 -5.55
N ALA A 44 -5.52 -19.39 -5.87
CA ALA A 44 -5.07 -19.08 -7.23
C ALA A 44 -4.12 -20.13 -7.84
N CYS A 45 -3.64 -21.08 -7.03
CA CYS A 45 -2.81 -22.21 -7.47
C CYS A 45 -3.43 -23.55 -7.07
N ASP A 46 -3.02 -24.60 -7.77
CA ASP A 46 -3.39 -25.99 -7.49
C ASP A 46 -2.52 -26.62 -6.38
N GLU A 47 -2.71 -27.92 -6.13
CA GLU A 47 -2.02 -28.68 -5.08
C GLU A 47 -0.51 -28.82 -5.37
N ASP A 48 -0.10 -28.78 -6.65
CA ASP A 48 1.31 -28.75 -7.09
C ASP A 48 1.95 -27.35 -6.93
N GLY A 49 1.16 -26.33 -6.56
CA GLY A 49 1.60 -24.95 -6.49
C GLY A 49 1.76 -24.26 -7.86
N LYS A 50 1.09 -24.76 -8.90
CA LYS A 50 1.05 -24.12 -10.23
C LYS A 50 -0.14 -23.16 -10.32
N PRO A 51 -0.02 -22.00 -10.98
CA PRO A 51 -1.16 -21.10 -11.20
C PRO A 51 -2.26 -21.76 -12.01
N LYS A 52 -3.49 -21.74 -11.49
CA LYS A 52 -4.69 -22.17 -12.23
C LYS A 52 -4.92 -21.24 -13.42
N SER A 53 -5.46 -21.75 -14.53
CA SER A 53 -5.81 -20.90 -15.69
C SER A 53 -6.77 -19.76 -15.34
N THR A 54 -7.66 -19.99 -14.37
CA THR A 54 -8.63 -19.02 -13.86
C THR A 54 -8.09 -18.11 -12.75
N TRP A 55 -6.78 -18.09 -12.47
CA TRP A 55 -6.20 -17.41 -11.29
C TRP A 55 -6.66 -15.95 -11.11
N ALA A 56 -6.98 -15.24 -12.20
CA ALA A 56 -7.45 -13.86 -12.19
C ALA A 56 -8.76 -13.67 -11.40
N GLN A 57 -9.60 -14.71 -11.28
CA GLN A 57 -10.86 -14.65 -10.52
C GLN A 57 -10.65 -14.51 -9.00
N TYR A 58 -9.44 -14.77 -8.50
CA TYR A 58 -9.06 -14.64 -7.10
C TYR A 58 -8.42 -13.28 -6.76
N LEU A 59 -8.41 -12.33 -7.72
CA LEU A 59 -8.00 -10.96 -7.47
C LEU A 59 -9.05 -10.23 -6.62
N PRO A 60 -8.65 -9.37 -5.66
CA PRO A 60 -9.59 -8.57 -4.87
C PRO A 60 -10.44 -7.64 -5.75
N THR A 61 -11.75 -7.92 -5.81
CA THR A 61 -12.74 -7.12 -6.57
C THR A 61 -13.05 -5.80 -5.86
N GLY A 62 -13.11 -4.69 -6.60
CA GLY A 62 -13.51 -3.39 -6.07
C GLY A 62 -12.39 -2.60 -5.38
N VAL A 63 -11.13 -3.04 -5.50
CA VAL A 63 -9.95 -2.22 -5.15
C VAL A 63 -9.46 -1.42 -6.37
N ASP A 64 -9.74 -1.96 -7.56
CA ASP A 64 -9.53 -1.34 -8.87
C ASP A 64 -10.30 -0.01 -9.04
N GLN A 65 -11.45 0.16 -8.37
CA GLN A 65 -12.24 1.41 -8.40
C GLN A 65 -11.53 2.64 -7.80
N PHE A 66 -10.40 2.46 -7.10
CA PHE A 66 -9.59 3.56 -6.59
C PHE A 66 -8.57 4.09 -7.61
N GLY A 67 -8.40 3.40 -8.74
CA GLY A 67 -7.62 3.89 -9.86
C GLY A 67 -8.35 4.99 -10.63
N LEU A 68 -7.59 5.97 -11.13
CA LEU A 68 -8.10 6.89 -12.14
C LEU A 68 -8.25 6.13 -13.47
N VAL A 69 -9.37 6.33 -14.15
CA VAL A 69 -9.59 5.91 -15.53
C VAL A 69 -9.61 7.16 -16.40
N ASP A 70 -8.77 7.20 -17.43
CA ASP A 70 -8.76 8.22 -18.46
C ASP A 70 -8.58 7.59 -19.84
N GLY A 71 -9.26 8.11 -20.86
CA GLY A 71 -9.21 7.56 -22.23
C GLY A 71 -9.58 6.08 -22.38
N GLY A 72 -10.23 5.46 -21.38
CA GLY A 72 -10.48 4.01 -21.32
C GLY A 72 -9.31 3.18 -20.73
N HIS A 73 -8.24 3.83 -20.30
CA HIS A 73 -7.08 3.22 -19.67
C HIS A 73 -7.03 3.50 -18.16
N GLN A 74 -6.66 2.47 -17.39
CA GLN A 74 -6.59 2.55 -15.93
C GLN A 74 -5.15 2.84 -15.48
N ASN A 75 -4.97 3.75 -14.53
CA ASN A 75 -3.65 4.13 -13.99
C ASN A 75 -3.00 3.09 -13.06
N LEU A 76 -3.56 1.87 -13.01
CA LEU A 76 -3.16 0.82 -12.08
C LEU A 76 -2.24 -0.23 -12.74
N ALA A 77 -1.39 -0.82 -11.91
CA ALA A 77 -0.48 -1.87 -12.30
C ALA A 77 -0.50 -3.02 -11.29
N TYR A 78 -0.62 -4.26 -11.77
CA TYR A 78 -0.27 -5.41 -10.95
C TYR A 78 1.24 -5.63 -10.96
N LEU A 79 1.84 -5.80 -9.78
CA LEU A 79 3.30 -6.01 -9.62
C LEU A 79 3.58 -7.33 -8.89
N CYS A 80 4.74 -7.91 -9.17
CA CYS A 80 5.31 -9.03 -8.45
C CYS A 80 6.73 -8.73 -7.98
N GLU A 81 6.92 -8.52 -6.67
CA GLU A 81 8.26 -8.37 -6.10
C GLU A 81 8.86 -9.73 -5.75
N VAL A 82 9.75 -10.22 -6.62
CA VAL A 82 10.59 -11.41 -6.42
C VAL A 82 9.79 -12.68 -6.08
N GLY A 83 8.61 -12.85 -6.67
CA GLY A 83 7.71 -13.99 -6.42
C GLY A 83 7.01 -13.97 -5.05
N ALA A 84 7.26 -12.97 -4.21
CA ALA A 84 6.95 -13.03 -2.78
C ALA A 84 5.92 -11.99 -2.30
N VAL A 85 5.71 -10.92 -3.07
CA VAL A 85 4.71 -9.88 -2.78
C VAL A 85 3.97 -9.57 -4.08
N ALA A 86 2.70 -9.96 -4.14
CA ALA A 86 1.74 -9.52 -5.15
C ALA A 86 1.23 -8.12 -4.75
N ILE A 87 1.07 -7.20 -5.70
CA ILE A 87 0.67 -5.81 -5.42
C ILE A 87 -0.29 -5.34 -6.51
N LEU A 88 -1.32 -4.56 -6.14
CA LEU A 88 -2.01 -3.63 -7.04
C LEU A 88 -1.54 -2.22 -6.71
N TYR A 89 -1.00 -1.52 -7.69
CA TYR A 89 -0.24 -0.28 -7.51
C TYR A 89 -0.88 0.86 -8.29
N ASP A 90 -1.17 1.97 -7.61
CA ASP A 90 -1.53 3.24 -8.22
C ASP A 90 -0.26 3.98 -8.61
N CYS A 91 -0.09 4.20 -9.91
CA CYS A 91 1.11 4.78 -10.46
C CYS A 91 1.14 6.32 -10.42
N ASN A 92 -0.01 6.99 -10.36
CA ASN A 92 -0.06 8.45 -10.26
C ASN A 92 0.27 8.88 -8.83
N ASN A 93 -0.39 8.24 -7.86
CA ASN A 93 -0.12 8.45 -6.44
C ASN A 93 1.17 7.72 -5.98
N ARG A 94 1.71 6.83 -6.83
CA ARG A 94 2.94 6.05 -6.61
C ARG A 94 2.86 5.20 -5.34
N ILE A 95 1.70 4.63 -5.03
CA ILE A 95 1.41 3.84 -3.82
C ILE A 95 0.74 2.51 -4.15
N PRO A 96 1.00 1.43 -3.39
CA PRO A 96 0.15 0.25 -3.45
C PRO A 96 -1.24 0.54 -2.87
N LEU A 97 -2.28 0.02 -3.52
CA LEU A 97 -3.66 0.00 -3.03
C LEU A 97 -3.95 -1.30 -2.25
N PHE A 98 -3.40 -2.43 -2.70
CA PHE A 98 -3.28 -3.63 -1.87
C PHE A 98 -1.97 -4.36 -2.15
N ALA A 99 -1.54 -5.17 -1.20
CA ALA A 99 -0.51 -6.18 -1.39
C ALA A 99 -0.92 -7.50 -0.74
N ALA A 100 -0.47 -8.62 -1.32
CA ALA A 100 -0.79 -9.97 -0.89
C ALA A 100 0.46 -10.86 -0.81
N THR A 101 0.45 -11.80 0.13
CA THR A 101 1.53 -12.79 0.31
C THR A 101 1.03 -14.07 0.99
N VAL A 102 1.70 -15.19 0.77
CA VAL A 102 1.47 -16.44 1.53
C VAL A 102 2.61 -16.71 2.53
N ILE A 103 2.27 -17.04 3.78
CA ILE A 103 3.21 -17.44 4.84
C ILE A 103 3.07 -18.95 5.08
N THR A 104 4.16 -19.72 4.94
CA THR A 104 4.10 -21.18 5.13
C THR A 104 4.23 -21.60 6.61
N GLY A 105 3.77 -22.81 6.95
CA GLY A 105 3.91 -23.38 8.29
C GLY A 105 5.35 -23.40 8.81
N THR A 106 6.32 -23.68 7.93
CA THR A 106 7.76 -23.60 8.25
C THR A 106 8.20 -22.18 8.62
N GLN A 107 7.62 -21.13 8.03
CA GLN A 107 7.86 -19.75 8.46
C GLN A 107 7.17 -19.44 9.81
N LEU A 108 5.96 -19.96 10.04
CA LEU A 108 5.22 -19.77 11.29
C LEU A 108 5.90 -20.46 12.50
N LEU A 109 6.44 -21.67 12.34
CA LEU A 109 7.18 -22.36 13.41
C LEU A 109 8.60 -21.84 13.64
N GLY A 110 9.08 -20.88 12.84
CA GLY A 110 10.41 -20.30 13.02
C GLY A 110 10.61 -19.66 14.41
N ARG A 111 11.84 -19.75 14.95
CA ARG A 111 12.27 -18.97 16.13
C ARG A 111 12.81 -17.57 15.78
N ASP A 112 12.91 -17.23 14.49
CA ASP A 112 13.25 -15.87 14.02
C ASP A 112 12.06 -14.94 14.30
N PHE A 113 12.23 -13.98 15.21
CA PHE A 113 11.25 -12.94 15.55
C PHE A 113 10.96 -11.95 14.40
N GLY A 114 11.37 -12.27 13.16
CA GLY A 114 11.15 -11.42 12.00
C GLY A 114 12.10 -10.22 11.98
N ARG A 115 13.29 -10.34 12.61
CA ARG A 115 14.27 -9.24 12.70
C ARG A 115 14.43 -8.57 11.33
N ARG A 116 14.36 -7.23 11.34
CA ARG A 116 14.54 -6.39 10.15
C ARG A 116 15.87 -6.75 9.49
N PRO A 117 15.90 -7.10 8.18
CA PRO A 117 17.16 -7.31 7.49
C PRO A 117 17.95 -6.00 7.43
N PRO A 118 19.28 -6.04 7.23
CA PRO A 118 20.10 -4.85 6.95
C PRO A 118 19.85 -4.32 5.53
N ALA A 119 18.59 -4.23 5.13
CA ALA A 119 18.16 -3.77 3.82
C ALA A 119 17.58 -2.35 3.92
N ASN A 120 18.10 -1.47 3.07
CA ASN A 120 17.49 -0.18 2.80
C ASN A 120 16.33 -0.33 1.82
N PHE A 121 15.36 0.58 1.91
CA PHE A 121 14.30 0.65 0.90
C PHE A 121 14.89 0.98 -0.47
N ARG A 122 14.47 0.23 -1.48
CA ARG A 122 14.91 0.37 -2.87
C ARG A 122 13.72 0.53 -3.82
N ARG A 123 14.01 1.01 -5.02
CA ARG A 123 13.07 0.91 -6.15
C ARG A 123 12.87 -0.55 -6.55
N SER A 124 11.70 -0.83 -7.13
CA SER A 124 11.40 -2.09 -7.80
C SER A 124 12.41 -2.35 -8.90
N SER A 125 12.73 -3.63 -9.12
CA SER A 125 13.59 -4.10 -10.21
C SER A 125 12.79 -4.49 -11.47
N LEU A 126 11.48 -4.25 -11.49
CA LEU A 126 10.62 -4.51 -12.66
C LEU A 126 10.99 -3.56 -13.81
N LYS A 127 11.61 -4.10 -14.87
CA LYS A 127 12.13 -3.33 -16.02
C LYS A 127 11.08 -2.45 -16.71
N TRP A 128 9.82 -2.88 -16.71
CA TRP A 128 8.71 -2.18 -17.36
C TRP A 128 8.12 -1.05 -16.49
N LEU A 129 8.35 -1.05 -15.17
CA LEU A 129 7.82 -0.02 -14.27
C LEU A 129 8.75 1.20 -14.27
N SER A 130 8.43 2.19 -15.09
CA SER A 130 9.24 3.41 -15.25
C SER A 130 9.54 4.10 -13.92
N LEU A 131 10.76 4.65 -13.80
CA LEU A 131 11.28 5.25 -12.57
C LEU A 131 10.43 6.43 -12.07
N LYS A 132 9.68 7.12 -12.96
CA LYS A 132 8.77 8.22 -12.59
C LYS A 132 7.60 7.75 -11.72
N PHE A 133 7.14 6.51 -11.91
CA PHE A 133 6.01 5.93 -11.17
C PHE A 133 6.43 5.35 -9.82
N GLN A 134 7.72 5.36 -9.48
CA GLN A 134 8.22 4.78 -8.24
C GLN A 134 8.61 5.86 -7.23
N GLN A 135 8.32 5.64 -5.95
CA GLN A 135 8.83 6.52 -4.90
C GLN A 135 10.33 6.31 -4.66
N VAL A 136 10.96 7.32 -4.06
CA VAL A 136 12.36 7.28 -3.62
C VAL A 136 12.52 7.81 -2.20
N GLY A 137 13.71 7.66 -1.60
CA GLY A 137 13.98 8.15 -0.23
C GLY A 137 13.64 9.63 -0.03
N LYS A 138 13.88 10.47 -1.05
CA LYS A 138 13.57 11.91 -1.03
C LYS A 138 12.08 12.21 -0.87
N ASP A 139 11.18 11.36 -1.35
CA ASP A 139 9.74 11.54 -1.16
C ASP A 139 9.35 11.45 0.32
N TYR A 140 9.97 10.52 1.07
CA TYR A 140 9.76 10.39 2.50
C TYR A 140 10.53 11.41 3.34
N LEU A 141 11.73 11.85 2.92
CA LEU A 141 12.47 12.90 3.63
C LEU A 141 11.65 14.19 3.73
N ARG A 142 10.94 14.56 2.64
CA ARG A 142 10.00 15.70 2.62
C ARG A 142 8.81 15.52 3.57
N ALA A 143 8.50 14.29 3.98
CA ALA A 143 7.38 13.96 4.85
C ALA A 143 7.76 13.84 6.34
N ILE A 144 9.04 13.83 6.71
CA ILE A 144 9.50 13.62 8.11
C ILE A 144 8.93 14.65 9.10
N ASN A 145 8.68 15.88 8.64
CA ASN A 145 8.11 16.96 9.44
C ASN A 145 6.77 17.45 8.87
N ARG A 146 5.90 16.55 8.38
CA ARG A 146 4.54 16.93 8.00
C ARG A 146 3.81 17.50 9.22
N GLU A 147 3.43 18.76 9.11
CA GLU A 147 2.63 19.47 10.11
C GLU A 147 1.16 19.16 9.86
N LEU A 148 0.47 18.68 10.90
CA LEU A 148 -0.97 18.40 10.83
C LEU A 148 -1.77 19.58 11.39
N CYS A 149 -2.34 20.39 10.51
CA CYS A 149 -3.32 21.43 10.86
C CYS A 149 -4.76 20.90 10.74
N TYR A 150 -5.64 21.35 11.63
CA TYR A 150 -7.05 20.93 11.67
C TYR A 150 -8.01 22.13 11.49
N VAL A 151 -8.44 22.43 10.26
CA VAL A 151 -9.41 23.53 10.00
C VAL A 151 -10.39 23.21 8.85
N MET A 152 -11.65 23.63 9.02
CA MET A 152 -12.62 23.94 7.96
C MET A 152 -13.16 25.36 8.26
N ARG A 153 -13.30 26.36 7.38
CA ARG A 153 -13.38 26.56 5.91
C ARG A 153 -12.40 27.71 5.50
N ARG A 154 -12.20 28.10 4.23
CA ARG A 154 -12.79 27.71 2.93
C ARG A 154 -11.86 26.74 2.16
N GLY A 155 -11.31 27.18 1.02
CA GLY A 155 -10.16 26.68 0.24
C GLY A 155 -9.98 25.17 0.16
N ASP A 156 -8.73 24.75 0.36
CA ASP A 156 -8.31 23.36 0.43
C ASP A 156 -8.00 22.96 1.88
N ARG A 157 -8.22 21.69 2.22
CA ARG A 157 -8.12 21.20 3.61
C ARG A 157 -7.50 19.82 3.68
N TYR A 158 -6.50 19.69 4.54
CA TYR A 158 -6.06 18.39 5.03
C TYR A 158 -6.85 18.05 6.30
N LEU A 159 -7.49 16.88 6.30
CA LEU A 159 -8.19 16.32 7.44
C LEU A 159 -7.42 15.09 7.92
N VAL A 160 -6.99 15.11 9.18
CA VAL A 160 -6.59 13.90 9.90
C VAL A 160 -7.67 13.57 10.92
N ASP A 161 -8.08 12.31 10.91
CA ASP A 161 -9.12 11.79 11.77
C ASP A 161 -8.72 11.91 13.26
N LYS A 162 -9.60 12.52 14.06
CA LYS A 162 -9.42 12.67 15.51
C LYS A 162 -9.34 11.31 16.20
N ASP A 163 -10.13 10.35 15.72
CA ASP A 163 -10.17 9.00 16.29
C ASP A 163 -8.90 8.22 15.93
N TRP A 164 -8.26 8.55 14.80
CA TRP A 164 -6.92 8.05 14.46
C TRP A 164 -5.85 8.54 15.46
N VAL A 165 -5.84 9.82 15.83
CA VAL A 165 -4.87 10.35 16.82
C VAL A 165 -5.10 9.75 18.20
N ILE A 166 -6.37 9.59 18.60
CA ILE A 166 -6.73 8.90 19.85
C ILE A 166 -6.24 7.45 19.83
N SER A 167 -6.41 6.75 18.69
CA SER A 167 -5.97 5.37 18.47
C SER A 167 -4.45 5.22 18.40
N SER A 168 -3.70 6.27 18.11
CA SER A 168 -2.23 6.24 18.11
C SER A 168 -1.61 6.33 19.52
N GLY A 169 -2.43 6.30 20.59
CA GLY A 169 -1.98 6.30 21.98
C GLY A 169 -1.66 7.68 22.58
N HIS A 170 -1.76 8.77 21.80
CA HIS A 170 -1.32 10.11 22.21
C HIS A 170 -2.45 11.02 22.73
N LYS A 171 -3.42 10.44 23.46
CA LYS A 171 -4.56 11.17 24.08
C LYS A 171 -4.14 12.43 24.85
N SER A 172 -2.99 12.44 25.52
CA SER A 172 -2.53 13.53 26.38
C SER A 172 -1.78 14.67 25.67
N ARG A 173 -1.46 14.55 24.36
CA ARG A 173 -0.72 15.59 23.63
C ARG A 173 -1.59 16.55 22.81
N PHE A 174 -2.90 16.29 22.72
CA PHE A 174 -3.83 17.18 22.03
C PHE A 174 -4.40 18.23 22.99
N ARG A 175 -3.90 19.47 22.91
CA ARG A 175 -4.60 20.64 23.49
C ARG A 175 -5.51 21.21 22.39
N THR A 176 -6.80 20.96 22.52
CA THR A 176 -7.82 21.09 21.46
C THR A 176 -8.37 22.51 21.26
N GLN A 177 -7.54 23.54 21.36
CA GLN A 177 -7.98 24.93 21.20
C GLN A 177 -7.38 25.55 19.94
N ASP A 178 -8.22 25.50 18.90
CA ASP A 178 -8.13 26.15 17.60
C ASP A 178 -6.91 25.85 16.70
N CYS A 179 -7.10 26.10 15.41
CA CYS A 179 -6.02 26.42 14.47
C CYS A 179 -6.42 27.75 13.79
N PRO A 180 -6.55 28.82 14.58
CA PRO A 180 -5.44 29.77 14.67
C PRO A 180 -4.70 29.72 16.01
N GLY A 181 -3.37 29.93 15.99
CA GLY A 181 -2.53 30.15 17.18
C GLY A 181 -2.03 28.92 17.95
N GLY A 182 -2.62 27.74 17.77
CA GLY A 182 -2.28 26.50 18.48
C GLY A 182 -0.99 25.78 18.02
N SER A 183 -0.49 24.86 18.85
CA SER A 183 0.75 24.11 18.61
C SER A 183 0.63 23.05 17.50
N LEU A 184 1.48 23.18 16.48
CA LEU A 184 1.61 22.24 15.35
C LEU A 184 1.98 20.83 15.83
N VAL A 185 1.14 19.83 15.53
CA VAL A 185 1.49 18.42 15.77
C VAL A 185 2.40 17.93 14.64
N LYS A 186 3.71 18.05 14.85
CA LYS A 186 4.74 17.42 14.00
C LYS A 186 4.73 15.92 14.26
N THR A 187 4.55 15.14 13.18
CA THR A 187 4.56 13.68 13.25
C THR A 187 5.50 13.10 12.20
N ILE A 188 6.29 12.12 12.61
CA ILE A 188 7.26 11.48 11.73
C ILE A 188 6.50 10.57 10.76
N ILE A 189 6.69 10.74 9.46
CA ILE A 189 6.19 9.82 8.45
C ILE A 189 7.23 8.73 8.15
N HIS A 190 6.85 7.49 8.40
CA HIS A 190 7.63 6.31 8.08
C HIS A 190 7.30 5.76 6.69
N ARG A 191 8.23 4.95 6.17
CA ARG A 191 7.98 3.97 5.12
C ARG A 191 7.22 2.80 5.74
N GLY A 192 5.90 2.92 5.78
CA GLY A 192 5.00 1.86 6.23
C GLY A 192 4.96 0.74 5.21
N HIS A 193 5.06 -0.51 5.65
CA HIS A 193 4.92 -1.67 4.77
C HIS A 193 3.44 -2.06 4.66
N LEU A 194 3.00 -2.55 3.51
CA LEU A 194 1.76 -3.33 3.45
C LEU A 194 2.05 -4.77 3.87
N ILE A 195 2.90 -5.48 3.10
CA ILE A 195 3.42 -6.77 3.52
C ILE A 195 4.61 -6.55 4.45
N ALA A 196 4.40 -6.84 5.73
CA ALA A 196 5.38 -6.71 6.81
C ALA A 196 6.64 -7.55 6.57
N SER A 197 7.82 -7.01 6.88
CA SER A 197 9.09 -7.76 6.74
C SER A 197 9.15 -9.03 7.58
N GLN A 198 8.42 -9.07 8.70
CA GLN A 198 8.32 -10.26 9.55
C GLN A 198 7.53 -11.42 8.91
N TYR A 199 6.67 -11.17 7.93
CA TYR A 199 6.03 -12.21 7.12
C TYR A 199 7.02 -12.93 6.18
N GLY A 200 8.22 -12.36 6.00
CA GLY A 200 9.38 -12.99 5.39
C GLY A 200 10.28 -13.75 6.36
N ARG A 201 9.93 -13.94 7.64
CA ARG A 201 10.72 -14.76 8.58
C ARG A 201 11.09 -16.12 7.99
N LYS A 202 12.32 -16.58 8.22
CA LYS A 202 12.95 -17.74 7.56
C LYS A 202 13.07 -17.70 6.02
N ASN A 203 12.64 -16.65 5.32
CA ASN A 203 12.83 -16.45 3.88
C ASN A 203 13.49 -15.08 3.58
N PRO A 204 14.83 -15.00 3.51
CA PRO A 204 15.54 -13.74 3.28
C PRO A 204 15.18 -13.03 1.97
N LYS A 205 14.89 -13.78 0.89
CA LYS A 205 14.43 -13.20 -0.39
C LYS A 205 13.10 -12.48 -0.21
N LYS A 206 12.13 -13.12 0.47
CA LYS A 206 10.85 -12.50 0.82
C LYS A 206 11.01 -11.30 1.74
N LYS A 207 11.88 -11.35 2.76
CA LYS A 207 12.20 -10.15 3.57
C LYS A 207 12.72 -9.02 2.70
N ALA A 208 13.67 -9.28 1.80
CA ALA A 208 14.25 -8.25 0.94
C ALA A 208 13.24 -7.67 -0.07
N ALA A 209 12.26 -8.47 -0.52
CA ALA A 209 11.17 -8.01 -1.38
C ALA A 209 10.25 -7.00 -0.68
N THR A 210 10.06 -7.08 0.65
CA THR A 210 9.22 -6.09 1.37
C THR A 210 9.85 -4.70 1.45
N PHE A 211 11.18 -4.57 1.30
CA PHE A 211 11.90 -3.29 1.29
C PHE A 211 11.91 -2.62 -0.09
N THR A 212 10.80 -2.72 -0.79
CA THR A 212 10.56 -2.05 -2.08
C THR A 212 9.58 -0.90 -1.88
N TYR A 213 9.81 0.23 -2.54
CA TYR A 213 8.89 1.37 -2.48
C TYR A 213 7.49 1.06 -3.02
N THR A 214 7.38 0.06 -3.89
CA THR A 214 6.12 -0.50 -4.40
C THR A 214 5.30 -1.22 -3.32
N ASN A 215 5.92 -1.76 -2.27
CA ASN A 215 5.25 -2.34 -1.09
C ASN A 215 5.07 -1.33 0.07
N ALA A 216 5.33 -0.04 -0.17
CA ALA A 216 5.36 0.97 0.90
C ALA A 216 4.49 2.19 0.63
N VAL A 217 4.09 2.82 1.73
CA VAL A 217 3.21 4.00 1.77
C VAL A 217 3.70 5.00 2.83
N PRO A 218 3.37 6.29 2.69
CA PRO A 218 3.51 7.28 3.74
C PRO A 218 2.63 6.90 4.95
N GLN A 219 3.24 6.36 6.00
CA GLN A 219 2.53 5.93 7.22
C GLN A 219 3.00 6.73 8.42
N PHE A 220 2.07 7.26 9.20
CA PHE A 220 2.38 7.88 10.49
C PHE A 220 3.20 6.93 11.38
N GLY A 221 4.36 7.40 11.84
CA GLY A 221 5.36 6.55 12.47
C GLY A 221 4.90 5.93 13.78
N LEU A 222 4.08 6.64 14.54
CA LEU A 222 3.45 6.15 15.77
C LEU A 222 2.49 4.99 15.49
N PHE A 223 1.70 5.07 14.42
CA PHE A 223 0.80 3.98 14.02
C PHE A 223 1.58 2.77 13.51
N ASN A 224 2.56 2.99 12.63
CA ASN A 224 3.46 1.96 12.10
C ASN A 224 4.15 1.17 13.23
N SER A 225 4.83 1.89 14.14
CA SER A 225 5.68 1.29 15.17
C SER A 225 4.93 0.74 16.39
N HIS A 226 3.62 0.95 16.52
CA HIS A 226 2.85 0.48 17.68
C HIS A 226 1.60 -0.33 17.28
N PRO A 227 0.39 0.25 17.07
CA PRO A 227 -0.81 -0.54 16.84
C PRO A 227 -0.69 -1.43 15.59
N TRP A 228 -0.06 -0.94 14.52
CA TRP A 228 0.13 -1.72 13.30
C TRP A 228 1.08 -2.90 13.53
N GLN A 229 2.28 -2.66 14.07
CA GLN A 229 3.23 -3.73 14.42
C GLN A 229 2.61 -4.79 15.35
N VAL A 230 1.78 -4.38 16.32
CA VAL A 230 1.05 -5.30 17.22
C VAL A 230 0.03 -6.15 16.45
N CYS A 231 -0.73 -5.56 15.51
CA CYS A 231 -1.63 -6.32 14.62
C CYS A 231 -0.85 -7.32 13.75
N GLU A 232 0.25 -6.87 13.13
CA GLU A 232 1.10 -7.74 12.31
C GLU A 232 1.65 -8.94 13.12
N GLY A 233 2.06 -8.70 14.38
CA GLY A 233 2.59 -9.71 15.29
C GLY A 233 1.53 -10.68 15.82
N ARG A 234 0.34 -10.18 16.17
CA ARG A 234 -0.80 -11.00 16.61
C ARG A 234 -1.25 -11.98 15.53
N LEU A 235 -1.26 -11.55 14.27
CA LEU A 235 -1.55 -12.42 13.13
C LEU A 235 -0.54 -13.58 13.01
N LEU A 236 0.76 -13.31 13.15
CA LEU A 236 1.78 -14.36 13.18
C LEU A 236 1.61 -15.31 14.37
N MET A 237 1.30 -14.80 15.56
CA MET A 237 1.00 -15.63 16.73
C MET A 237 -0.20 -16.53 16.48
N TRP A 238 -1.30 -15.98 15.96
CA TRP A 238 -2.53 -16.72 15.68
C TRP A 238 -2.29 -17.85 14.69
N GLY A 239 -1.63 -17.59 13.55
CA GLY A 239 -1.31 -18.62 12.56
C GLY A 239 -0.34 -19.68 13.09
N THR A 240 0.59 -19.28 13.96
CA THR A 240 1.50 -20.23 14.62
C THR A 240 0.76 -21.15 15.58
N GLN A 241 -0.11 -20.60 16.42
CA GLN A 241 -0.83 -21.34 17.47
C GLN A 241 -1.96 -22.21 16.90
N ASN A 242 -2.77 -21.68 15.99
CA ASN A 242 -4.00 -22.34 15.53
C ASN A 242 -3.81 -23.16 14.23
N CYS A 243 -2.77 -22.87 13.45
CA CYS A 243 -2.49 -23.61 12.21
C CYS A 243 -1.22 -24.45 12.35
N ALA A 244 -0.05 -23.81 12.45
CA ALA A 244 1.23 -24.49 12.27
C ALA A 244 1.62 -25.46 13.41
N LYS A 245 1.25 -25.16 14.66
CA LYS A 245 1.42 -26.08 15.80
C LYS A 245 0.40 -27.22 15.82
N VAL A 246 -0.78 -27.05 15.22
CA VAL A 246 -1.88 -28.03 15.24
C VAL A 246 -1.77 -29.00 14.07
N LYS A 247 -1.54 -28.49 12.85
CA LYS A 247 -1.49 -29.28 11.60
C LYS A 247 -0.07 -29.64 11.15
N GLY A 248 0.96 -29.19 11.87
CA GLY A 248 2.35 -29.32 11.45
C GLY A 248 2.77 -28.29 10.39
N ALA A 249 4.06 -28.30 10.04
CA ALA A 249 4.67 -27.24 9.22
C ALA A 249 4.36 -27.37 7.71
N THR A 250 4.10 -28.58 7.23
CA THR A 250 4.13 -28.97 5.81
C THR A 250 2.84 -28.67 5.05
N GLN A 251 1.69 -28.62 5.73
CA GLN A 251 0.36 -28.42 5.11
C GLN A 251 -0.30 -27.08 5.48
N VAL A 252 0.48 -26.10 5.94
CA VAL A 252 -0.06 -24.81 6.39
C VAL A 252 0.39 -23.68 5.45
N GLN A 253 -0.60 -22.99 4.90
CA GLN A 253 -0.47 -21.73 4.19
C GLN A 253 -1.39 -20.71 4.84
N LEU A 254 -0.84 -19.56 5.21
CA LEU A 254 -1.58 -18.41 5.72
C LEU A 254 -1.50 -17.30 4.68
N PHE A 255 -2.58 -17.10 3.94
CA PHE A 255 -2.73 -16.04 2.94
C PHE A 255 -3.06 -14.72 3.63
N ILE A 256 -2.28 -13.69 3.32
CA ILE A 256 -2.39 -12.36 3.91
C ILE A 256 -2.62 -11.35 2.80
N VAL A 257 -3.70 -10.58 2.95
CA VAL A 257 -4.01 -9.42 2.12
C VAL A 257 -4.04 -8.20 3.02
N VAL A 258 -3.27 -7.18 2.64
CA VAL A 258 -3.22 -5.87 3.30
C VAL A 258 -3.57 -4.81 2.29
N GLY A 259 -4.52 -3.95 2.63
CA GLY A 259 -4.91 -2.82 1.78
C GLY A 259 -4.54 -1.47 2.38
N ALA A 260 -4.30 -0.52 1.50
CA ALA A 260 -4.06 0.87 1.80
C ALA A 260 -5.19 1.72 1.23
N MET A 261 -5.84 2.50 2.09
CA MET A 261 -6.89 3.42 1.68
C MET A 261 -6.40 4.87 1.78
N PRO A 262 -6.41 5.64 0.67
CA PRO A 262 -6.11 7.06 0.72
C PRO A 262 -7.19 7.79 1.53
N SER A 263 -6.76 8.72 2.38
CA SER A 263 -7.63 9.57 3.19
C SER A 263 -8.47 10.45 2.27
N THR A 264 -9.77 10.46 2.51
CA THR A 264 -10.77 11.16 1.70
C THR A 264 -10.69 12.67 1.91
N VAL A 265 -9.91 13.36 1.06
CA VAL A 265 -9.94 14.84 0.95
C VAL A 265 -11.30 15.32 0.41
N PHE A 266 -12.04 14.46 -0.30
CA PHE A 266 -13.38 14.73 -0.81
C PHE A 266 -14.43 13.83 -0.11
N SER A 267 -15.44 14.48 0.50
CA SER A 267 -16.42 13.92 1.46
C SER A 267 -17.45 12.92 0.90
N PRO A 268 -18.23 12.18 1.75
CA PRO A 268 -18.02 11.89 3.18
C PRO A 268 -18.35 10.42 3.64
N LEU A 269 -18.04 10.14 4.92
CA LEU A 269 -18.85 9.32 5.87
C LEU A 269 -18.96 7.79 5.78
N LYS A 270 -18.12 7.06 5.04
CA LYS A 270 -18.01 5.58 5.27
C LYS A 270 -16.55 5.12 5.36
N HIS A 271 -16.23 4.46 6.48
CA HIS A 271 -15.13 3.49 6.50
C HIS A 271 -15.42 2.47 5.41
N ARG A 272 -14.61 2.47 4.35
CA ARG A 272 -14.69 1.46 3.31
C ARG A 272 -13.98 0.24 3.89
N TYR A 273 -14.71 -0.83 4.15
CA TYR A 273 -14.14 -2.14 4.49
C TYR A 273 -14.42 -3.06 3.32
N PHE A 274 -13.40 -3.76 2.81
CA PHE A 274 -13.61 -4.87 1.88
C PHE A 274 -13.29 -6.20 2.59
N GLY A 275 -13.98 -7.25 2.17
CA GLY A 275 -13.89 -8.59 2.75
C GLY A 275 -15.26 -9.11 3.17
N LYS A 276 -15.63 -10.29 2.64
CA LYS A 276 -16.64 -11.15 3.28
C LYS A 276 -16.11 -11.63 4.63
N LYS A 277 -17.02 -12.01 5.54
CA LYS A 277 -16.78 -12.34 6.96
C LYS A 277 -15.71 -13.41 7.23
N ASP A 278 -15.29 -14.13 6.21
CA ASP A 278 -14.51 -15.38 6.32
C ASP A 278 -13.04 -15.22 5.88
N SER A 279 -12.57 -13.98 5.68
CA SER A 279 -11.19 -13.67 5.26
C SER A 279 -10.46 -12.76 6.25
N ALA A 280 -9.25 -13.15 6.66
CA ALA A 280 -8.41 -12.40 7.60
C ALA A 280 -7.73 -11.18 6.92
N THR A 281 -8.55 -10.22 6.50
CA THR A 281 -8.10 -9.03 5.77
C THR A 281 -7.83 -7.88 6.73
N THR A 282 -6.65 -7.25 6.64
CA THR A 282 -6.27 -6.14 7.53
C THR A 282 -6.05 -4.87 6.71
N TRP A 283 -6.72 -3.78 7.09
CA TRP A 283 -6.71 -2.51 6.35
C TRP A 283 -5.95 -1.42 7.12
N THR A 284 -5.23 -0.55 6.41
CA THR A 284 -4.73 0.70 6.98
C THR A 284 -5.19 1.91 6.18
N MET A 285 -5.54 2.98 6.89
CA MET A 285 -5.85 4.30 6.34
C MET A 285 -4.58 5.16 6.30
N PHE A 286 -4.34 5.87 5.19
CA PHE A 286 -3.15 6.69 4.96
C PHE A 286 -3.52 8.05 4.35
N THR A 287 -2.90 9.14 4.78
CA THR A 287 -3.03 10.45 4.11
C THR A 287 -2.02 10.55 2.96
N GLY A 288 -2.49 10.82 1.74
CA GLY A 288 -1.65 11.24 0.60
C GLY A 288 -0.89 12.52 0.92
#